data_AF-A0A8J3G1R7-F1
#
_entry.id   AF-A0A8J3G1R7-F1
#
_cell.length_a   1.000
_cell.length_b   1.000
_cell.length_c   1.000
_cell.angle_alpha   90.00
_cell.angle_beta   90.00
_cell.angle_gamma   90.00
#
_symmetry.space_group_name_H-M   'P 1'
#
loop_
_entity.id
_entity.type
_entity.pdbx_description
1 polymer ?
#
loop_
_entity_poly.entity_id
_entity_poly.type
_entity_poly.pdbx_seq_one_letter_code
_entity_poly.pdbx_strand_id
1 'polypeptide(L)'
;MPVRQILALKRASIQTRIDALAAQETGLTQQRARLQEQGDGLGLGEVEAGFQIAAMAGSSARAEIARLDRESQTLKTKRLTLAREKLSLDIADKKLAVESRKLARLEVSRAEDRV
;
A
#
# COMPACT_ATOMS: atom_id res chain seq x y z
N MET A 1 -13.84 -22.74 -12.36
CA MET A 1 -12.56 -22.03 -12.63
C MET A 1 -11.41 -22.80 -12.00
N PRO A 2 -10.27 -22.98 -12.69
CA PRO A 2 -9.08 -23.60 -12.12
C PRO A 2 -8.46 -22.74 -11.01
N VAL A 3 -7.95 -23.40 -9.96
CA VAL A 3 -7.37 -22.76 -8.75
C VAL A 3 -6.31 -21.70 -9.08
N ARG A 4 -5.48 -21.95 -10.10
CA ARG A 4 -4.47 -20.97 -10.56
C ARG A 4 -5.05 -19.66 -11.07
N GLN A 5 -6.19 -19.71 -11.78
CA GLN A 5 -6.86 -18.49 -12.24
C GLN A 5 -7.40 -17.68 -11.06
N ILE A 6 -7.92 -18.34 -10.02
CA ILE A 6 -8.38 -17.67 -8.79
C ILE A 6 -7.21 -16.98 -8.09
N LEU A 7 -6.06 -17.67 -7.95
CA LEU A 7 -4.86 -17.08 -7.35
C LEU A 7 -4.34 -15.88 -8.18
N ALA A 8 -4.34 -15.98 -9.50
CA ALA A 8 -3.95 -14.90 -10.39
C ALA A 8 -4.87 -13.67 -10.24
N LEU A 9 -6.18 -13.87 -10.23
CA LEU A 9 -7.16 -12.80 -10.01
C LEU A 9 -6.98 -12.13 -8.65
N LYS A 10 -6.76 -12.91 -7.58
CA LYS A 10 -6.49 -12.37 -6.24
C LYS A 10 -5.21 -11.54 -6.21
N ARG A 11 -4.13 -11.98 -6.86
CA ARG A 11 -2.89 -11.20 -6.96
C ARG A 11 -3.07 -9.90 -7.72
N ALA A 12 -3.78 -9.94 -8.86
CA ALA A 12 -4.07 -8.74 -9.63
C ALA A 12 -4.88 -7.74 -8.79
N SER A 13 -5.91 -8.21 -8.09
CA SER A 13 -6.71 -7.38 -7.18
C SER A 13 -5.86 -6.76 -6.05
N ILE A 14 -4.98 -7.53 -5.42
CA ILE A 14 -4.07 -7.01 -4.39
C ILE A 14 -3.11 -5.98 -4.98
N GLN A 15 -2.58 -6.22 -6.18
CA GLN A 15 -1.69 -5.26 -6.85
C GLN A 15 -2.40 -3.93 -7.09
N THR A 16 -3.62 -3.95 -7.65
CA THR A 16 -4.43 -2.74 -7.83
C THR A 16 -4.64 -1.98 -6.52
N ARG A 17 -4.88 -2.68 -5.41
CA ARG A 17 -5.02 -2.06 -4.08
C ARG A 17 -3.71 -1.45 -3.59
N ILE A 18 -2.57 -2.09 -3.84
CA ILE A 18 -1.25 -1.54 -3.52
C ILE A 18 -0.99 -0.26 -4.31
N ASP A 19 -1.32 -0.25 -5.60
CA ASP A 19 -1.12 0.90 -6.48
C ASP A 19 -2.03 2.07 -6.05
N ALA A 20 -3.29 1.78 -5.69
CA ALA A 20 -4.21 2.78 -5.16
C ALA A 20 -3.70 3.41 -3.84
N LEU A 21 -3.13 2.60 -2.93
CA LEU A 21 -2.53 3.12 -1.70
C LEU A 21 -1.28 3.97 -1.98
N ALA A 22 -0.48 3.60 -2.98
CA ALA A 22 0.69 4.39 -3.39
C ALA A 22 0.26 5.75 -3.96
N ALA A 23 -0.79 5.78 -4.79
CA ALA A 23 -1.36 7.04 -5.27
C ALA A 23 -1.88 7.91 -4.12
N GLN A 24 -2.56 7.31 -3.14
CA GLN A 24 -3.03 8.03 -1.96
C GLN A 24 -1.86 8.63 -1.15
N GLU A 25 -0.76 7.89 -0.98
CA GLU A 25 0.45 8.37 -0.30
C GLU A 25 1.10 9.56 -1.01
N THR A 26 1.11 9.56 -2.35
CA THR A 26 1.59 10.73 -3.12
C THR A 26 0.69 11.95 -2.90
N GLY A 27 -0.64 11.76 -2.82
CA GLY A 27 -1.59 12.84 -2.52
C GLY A 27 -1.38 13.44 -1.13
N LEU A 28 -1.21 12.60 -0.10
CA LEU A 28 -0.89 13.07 1.26
C LEU A 28 0.45 13.83 1.30
N THR A 29 1.45 13.36 0.55
CA THR A 29 2.76 14.01 0.47
C THR A 29 2.64 15.41 -0.14
N GLN A 30 1.87 15.56 -1.22
CA GLN A 30 1.59 16.86 -1.84
C GLN A 30 0.81 17.78 -0.91
N GLN A 31 -0.20 17.27 -0.21
CA GLN A 31 -0.99 18.05 0.75
C GLN A 31 -0.12 18.55 1.91
N ARG A 32 0.77 17.69 2.42
CA ARG A 32 1.73 18.05 3.46
C ARG A 32 2.68 19.16 3.00
N ALA A 33 3.23 19.04 1.78
CA ALA A 33 4.12 20.06 1.23
C ALA A 33 3.42 21.43 1.14
N ARG A 34 2.19 21.47 0.63
CA ARG A 34 1.39 22.71 0.58
C ARG A 34 1.16 23.33 1.95
N LEU A 35 0.85 22.51 2.97
CA LEU A 35 0.65 23.01 4.34
C LEU A 35 1.95 23.55 4.96
N GLN A 36 3.11 22.97 4.61
CA GLN A 36 4.41 23.46 5.05
C GLN A 36 4.73 24.82 4.42
N GLU A 37 4.54 24.96 3.10
CA GLU A 37 4.72 26.22 2.38
C GLU A 37 3.80 27.34 2.93
N GLN A 38 2.55 27.00 3.27
CA GLN A 38 1.61 27.94 3.89
C GLN A 38 2.01 28.36 5.31
N GLY A 39 2.59 27.44 6.09
CA GLY A 39 3.10 27.72 7.43
C GLY A 39 4.33 28.63 7.43
N ASP A 40 5.19 28.51 6.42
CA ASP A 40 6.42 29.31 6.28
C ASP A 40 6.14 30.73 5.75
N GLY A 41 5.05 30.95 4.99
CA GLY A 41 4.68 32.24 4.41
C GLY A 41 4.09 33.28 5.38
N LEU A 42 3.73 32.89 6.62
CA LEU A 42 3.09 33.78 7.62
C LEU A 42 4.10 34.54 8.51
N GLY A 43 5.40 34.46 8.21
CA GLY A 43 6.46 34.81 9.17
C GLY A 43 6.90 36.27 9.30
N LEU A 44 6.46 37.25 8.49
CA LEU A 44 7.16 38.55 8.44
C LEU A 44 6.30 39.83 8.31
N GLY A 45 4.99 39.82 8.60
CA GLY A 45 4.15 41.01 8.45
C GLY A 45 3.09 41.19 9.53
N GLU A 46 3.29 42.21 10.36
CA GLU A 46 2.30 42.98 11.13
C GLU A 46 1.75 42.46 12.49
N VAL A 47 2.22 43.16 13.54
CA VAL A 47 1.47 43.78 14.66
C VAL A 47 0.48 42.89 15.43
N GLU A 48 0.93 42.40 16.60
CA GLU A 48 0.25 41.95 17.84
C GLU A 48 -1.14 41.26 17.78
N ALA A 49 -2.13 41.79 17.07
CA ALA A 49 -3.37 41.08 16.71
C ALA A 49 -3.15 40.03 15.60
N GLY A 50 -2.26 40.32 14.65
CA GLY A 50 -1.83 39.37 13.61
C GLY A 50 -1.07 38.17 14.19
N PHE A 51 -0.39 38.34 15.33
CA PHE A 51 0.36 37.28 16.00
C PHE A 51 -0.55 36.18 16.57
N GLN A 52 -1.69 36.52 17.18
CA GLN A 52 -2.64 35.52 17.67
C GLN A 52 -3.30 34.74 16.52
N ILE A 53 -3.63 35.43 15.42
CA ILE A 53 -4.19 34.80 14.22
C ILE A 53 -3.15 33.90 13.54
N ALA A 54 -1.90 34.34 13.41
CA ALA A 54 -0.80 33.55 12.88
C ALA A 54 -0.45 32.35 13.78
N ALA A 55 -0.49 32.51 15.10
CA ALA A 55 -0.29 31.42 16.05
C ALA A 55 -1.41 30.38 16.00
N MET A 56 -2.68 30.80 15.87
CA MET A 56 -3.82 29.91 15.68
C MET A 56 -3.77 29.20 14.32
N ALA A 57 -3.41 29.90 13.25
CA ALA A 57 -3.22 29.32 11.93
C ALA A 57 -2.08 28.28 11.92
N GLY A 58 -0.94 28.61 12.54
CA GLY A 58 0.21 27.70 12.69
C GLY A 58 -0.09 26.49 13.59
N SER A 59 -0.91 26.67 14.64
CA SER A 59 -1.46 25.58 15.46
C SER A 59 -2.32 24.64 14.61
N SER A 60 -3.23 25.18 13.79
CA SER A 60 -4.10 24.39 12.92
C SER A 60 -3.31 23.61 11.84
N ALA A 61 -2.29 24.23 11.25
CA ALA A 61 -1.45 23.60 10.23
C ALA A 61 -0.63 22.45 10.82
N ARG A 62 -0.08 22.61 12.04
CA ARG A 62 0.64 21.53 12.74
C ARG A 62 -0.29 20.36 13.10
N ALA A 63 -1.51 20.65 13.53
CA ALA A 63 -2.51 19.62 13.81
C ALA A 63 -2.86 18.81 12.55
N GLU A 64 -3.02 19.49 11.41
CA GLU A 64 -3.31 18.82 10.14
C GLU A 64 -2.11 18.02 9.63
N ILE A 65 -0.87 18.53 9.73
CA ILE A 65 0.34 17.76 9.41
C ILE A 65 0.45 16.50 10.28
N ALA A 66 0.18 16.61 11.60
CA ALA A 66 0.18 15.45 12.48
C ALA A 66 -0.90 14.42 12.10
N ARG A 67 -2.05 14.88 11.58
CA ARG A 67 -3.09 13.99 11.04
C ARG A 67 -2.60 13.27 9.77
N LEU A 68 -2.00 14.01 8.83
CA LEU A 68 -1.44 13.44 7.60
C LEU A 68 -0.32 12.43 7.88
N ASP A 69 0.52 12.67 8.90
CA ASP A 69 1.55 11.72 9.32
C ASP A 69 0.96 10.40 9.86
N ARG A 70 -0.12 10.46 10.65
CA ARG A 70 -0.86 9.27 11.11
C ARG A 70 -1.51 8.53 9.95
N GLU A 71 -2.10 9.25 9.00
CA GLU A 71 -2.68 8.67 7.79
C GLU A 71 -1.59 7.97 6.95
N SER A 72 -0.43 8.61 6.75
CA SER A 72 0.72 8.03 6.05
C SER A 72 1.22 6.74 6.72
N GLN A 73 1.37 6.74 8.05
CA GLN A 73 1.72 5.52 8.79
C GLN A 73 0.68 4.40 8.59
N THR A 74 -0.60 4.76 8.58
CA THR A 74 -1.70 3.81 8.34
C THR A 74 -1.67 3.25 6.92
N LEU A 75 -1.32 4.06 5.91
CA LEU A 75 -1.14 3.57 4.53
C LEU A 75 0.05 2.63 4.43
N LYS A 76 1.17 2.96 5.10
CA LYS A 76 2.37 2.11 5.12
C LYS A 76 2.08 0.73 5.72
N THR A 77 1.34 0.66 6.84
CA THR A 77 0.94 -0.62 7.43
C THR A 77 0.00 -1.41 6.52
N LYS A 78 -0.98 -0.76 5.89
CA LYS A 78 -1.88 -1.39 4.90
C LYS A 78 -1.10 -1.97 3.71
N ARG A 79 -0.13 -1.21 3.16
CA ARG A 79 0.73 -1.68 2.05
C ARG A 79 1.54 -2.90 2.45
N LEU A 80 2.13 -2.91 3.65
CA LEU A 80 2.88 -4.07 4.15
C LEU A 80 2.01 -5.31 4.31
N THR A 81 0.79 -5.16 4.85
CA THR A 81 -0.17 -6.26 4.98
C THR A 81 -0.54 -6.85 3.62
N LEU A 82 -0.85 -6.00 2.63
CA LEU A 82 -1.16 -6.46 1.27
C LEU A 82 0.05 -7.11 0.59
N ALA A 83 1.26 -6.60 0.79
CA ALA A 83 2.47 -7.20 0.25
C ALA A 83 2.71 -8.61 0.83
N ARG A 84 2.46 -8.80 2.13
CA ARG A 84 2.51 -10.13 2.78
C ARG A 84 1.45 -11.07 2.22
N GLU A 85 0.23 -10.58 2.00
CA GLU A 85 -0.85 -11.36 1.40
C GLU A 85 -0.49 -11.80 -0.03
N LYS A 86 0.04 -10.89 -0.85
CA LYS A 86 0.53 -11.18 -2.20
C LYS A 86 1.60 -12.28 -2.18
N LEU A 87 2.58 -12.17 -1.29
CA LEU A 87 3.64 -13.17 -1.14
C LEU A 87 3.07 -14.55 -0.75
N SER A 88 2.07 -14.59 0.13
CA SER A 88 1.39 -15.83 0.51
C SER A 88 0.73 -16.51 -0.71
N LEU A 89 0.09 -15.74 -1.59
CA LEU A 89 -0.49 -16.25 -2.83
C LEU A 89 0.59 -16.77 -3.80
N ASP A 90 1.73 -16.11 -3.90
CA ASP A 90 2.86 -16.55 -4.72
C ASP A 90 3.43 -17.89 -4.23
N ILE A 91 3.52 -18.07 -2.91
CA ILE A 91 3.93 -19.34 -2.31
C ILE A 91 2.89 -20.44 -2.61
N ALA A 92 1.60 -20.14 -2.49
CA ALA A 92 0.52 -21.09 -2.79
C ALA A 92 0.57 -21.57 -4.25
N ASP A 93 0.80 -20.65 -5.19
CA ASP A 93 0.90 -20.97 -6.62
C ASP A 93 2.13 -21.83 -6.93
N LYS A 94 3.28 -21.53 -6.31
CA LYS A 94 4.49 -22.37 -6.42
C LYS A 94 4.25 -23.78 -5.86
N LYS A 95 3.61 -23.91 -4.70
CA LYS A 95 3.25 -25.21 -4.13
C LYS A 95 2.35 -26.01 -5.06
N LEU A 96 1.33 -25.36 -5.62
CA LEU A 96 0.44 -25.99 -6.59
C LEU A 96 1.18 -26.45 -7.84
N ALA A 97 2.16 -25.67 -8.32
CA ALA A 97 3.01 -26.08 -9.44
C ALA A 97 3.89 -27.29 -9.14
N VAL A 98 4.43 -27.39 -7.93
CA VAL A 98 5.19 -28.56 -7.50
C VAL A 98 4.30 -29.80 -7.44
N GLU A 99 3.11 -29.70 -6.84
CA GLU A 99 2.18 -30.83 -6.76
C GLU A 99 1.69 -31.29 -8.14
N SER A 100 1.37 -30.36 -9.05
CA SER A 100 1.04 -30.73 -10.44
C SER A 100 2.17 -31.49 -11.13
N ARG A 101 3.44 -31.11 -10.89
CA ARG A 101 4.61 -31.82 -11.46
C ARG A 101 4.78 -33.20 -10.86
N LYS A 102 4.53 -33.37 -9.55
CA LYS A 102 4.58 -34.68 -8.90
C LYS A 102 3.52 -35.62 -9.45
N LEU A 103 2.28 -35.13 -9.59
CA LEU A 103 1.19 -35.91 -10.16
C LEU A 103 1.50 -36.34 -11.60
N ALA A 104 1.99 -35.43 -12.44
CA ALA A 104 2.38 -35.76 -13.81
C ALA A 104 3.48 -36.84 -13.87
N ARG A 105 4.46 -36.81 -12.96
CA ARG A 105 5.50 -37.86 -12.88
C ARG A 105 4.93 -39.22 -12.47
N LEU A 106 4.00 -39.23 -11.52
CA LEU A 106 3.34 -40.47 -11.09
C LEU A 106 2.46 -41.06 -12.20
N GLU A 107 1.80 -40.21 -12.97
CA GLU A 107 1.01 -40.64 -14.14
C GLU A 107 1.87 -41.26 -15.22
N VAL A 108 3.03 -40.65 -15.53
CA VAL A 108 4.01 -41.20 -16.47
C VAL A 108 4.53 -42.57 -16.00
N SER A 109 4.98 -42.67 -14.74
CA SER A 109 5.47 -43.94 -14.18
C SER A 109 4.39 -45.04 -14.19
N ARG A 110 3.14 -44.71 -13.87
CA ARG A 110 2.03 -45.68 -13.96
C ARG A 110 1.68 -46.08 -15.40
N ALA A 111 1.93 -45.20 -16.37
CA ALA A 111 1.72 -45.51 -17.77
C ALA A 111 2.82 -46.45 -18.29
N GLU A 112 4.07 -46.23 -17.87
CA GLU A 112 5.21 -47.11 -18.18
C GLU A 112 5.05 -48.51 -17.56
N ASP A 113 4.56 -48.63 -16.32
CA ASP A 113 4.30 -49.93 -15.67
C ASP A 113 3.17 -50.75 -16.32
N ARG A 114 2.36 -50.15 -17.20
CA ARG A 114 1.21 -50.78 -17.86
C ARG A 114 1.48 -51.24 -19.29
N VAL A 115 2.68 -50.97 -19.82
CA VAL A 115 3.14 -51.37 -21.17
C VAL A 115 4.06 -52.56 -21.05
#